data_AF-A0A9C6T6Q6-F1
#
_entry.id   AF-A0A9C6T6Q6-F1
#
_cell.length_a   1.000
_cell.length_b   1.000
_cell.length_c   1.000
_cell.angle_alpha   90.00
_cell.angle_beta   90.00
_cell.angle_gamma   90.00
#
_symmetry.space_group_name_H-M   'P 1'
#
loop_
_entity.id
_entity.type
_entity.pdbx_description
1 polymer ?
#
loop_
_entity_poly.entity_id
_entity_poly.type
_entity_poly.pdbx_seq_one_letter_code
_entity_poly.pdbx_strand_id
1 'polypeptide(L)'
;MSDQQKHVHGFCTIFINCCELVSNVAAAVSVNVLLVMWRAALYVNVLGLVPTFDELLPGVDHRFCVRHLYANFKKKFPGLNLKKRMWRAAKCTYLAAWEKELMEIRAISEGAYRHLIGIRPKYWTKSRFEFYPKCDALVNNMCESFNSAIVESREKPILTMLEDIRVYLMKRWAENRVLIEKYKDDILPRIKLKLQKEIDASRWWFPVAAGISKFEVIRGRDKFVVDLLKKECTCRKFQMTGLPCPHAASAINCAKDDIRKYVASCYTKAAYVACYTPMINPCNGHTMWERTTHPDVMPPPHRVPIGRPKKKRARGRVKNHRAQAHLGWGYNKNALVV
;
A
#
# COMPACT_ATOMS: atom_id res chain seq x y z
N MET A 1 -3.89 3.58 -38.82
CA MET A 1 -4.22 4.06 -37.46
C MET A 1 -3.87 2.96 -36.46
N SER A 2 -2.62 2.48 -36.42
CA SER A 2 -1.40 3.02 -35.76
C SER A 2 -1.25 2.57 -34.29
N ASP A 3 -0.81 1.32 -34.13
CA ASP A 3 0.40 0.91 -33.39
C ASP A 3 0.75 1.57 -32.05
N GLN A 4 -0.10 1.45 -31.01
CA GLN A 4 0.33 1.70 -29.62
C GLN A 4 0.01 0.61 -28.58
N GLN A 5 -0.56 -0.54 -28.95
CA GLN A 5 -0.96 -1.57 -27.98
C GLN A 5 0.01 -2.76 -27.81
N LYS A 6 1.16 -2.80 -28.49
CA LYS A 6 2.02 -4.00 -28.53
C LYS A 6 3.18 -4.10 -27.53
N HIS A 7 3.32 -3.17 -26.56
CA HIS A 7 4.39 -3.29 -25.55
C HIS A 7 3.90 -3.11 -24.12
N VAL A 8 3.18 -4.12 -23.64
CA VAL A 8 2.89 -4.33 -22.22
C VAL A 8 3.50 -5.67 -21.79
N HIS A 9 4.84 -5.77 -21.84
CA HIS A 9 5.58 -6.82 -21.14
C HIS A 9 6.04 -6.27 -19.79
N GLY A 10 5.22 -6.51 -18.77
CA GLY A 10 5.60 -6.37 -17.35
C GLY A 10 4.72 -5.43 -16.54
N PHE A 11 3.52 -5.86 -16.15
CA PHE A 11 2.75 -5.22 -15.07
C PHE A 11 2.70 -6.20 -13.90
N CYS A 12 3.34 -5.92 -12.76
CA CYS A 12 3.10 -4.88 -11.75
C CYS A 12 1.80 -5.09 -10.97
N THR A 13 2.01 -5.64 -9.78
CA THR A 13 1.13 -5.80 -8.62
C THR A 13 0.29 -4.56 -8.31
N ILE A 14 -1.01 -4.76 -8.16
CA ILE A 14 -1.99 -3.80 -7.63
C ILE A 14 -2.11 -4.00 -6.12
N PHE A 15 -2.26 -2.89 -5.39
CA PHE A 15 -2.68 -2.90 -3.99
C PHE A 15 -4.11 -3.42 -3.92
N ILE A 16 -4.29 -4.67 -3.52
CA ILE A 16 -5.51 -5.07 -2.83
C ILE A 16 -5.24 -4.70 -1.37
N ASN A 17 -6.08 -3.83 -0.79
CA ASN A 17 -5.87 -3.37 0.58
C ASN A 17 -5.76 -4.58 1.52
N CYS A 18 -4.61 -4.70 2.17
CA CYS A 18 -4.38 -5.67 3.22
C CYS A 18 -5.39 -5.51 4.38
N CYS A 19 -6.05 -4.36 4.54
CA CYS A 19 -7.10 -4.20 5.56
C CYS A 19 -8.37 -5.01 5.25
N GLU A 20 -8.82 -5.10 3.99
CA GLU A 20 -9.93 -5.99 3.64
C GLU A 20 -9.48 -7.44 3.55
N LEU A 21 -8.24 -7.70 3.13
CA LEU A 21 -7.70 -9.05 3.16
C LEU A 21 -7.60 -9.56 4.61
N VAL A 22 -7.12 -8.78 5.58
CA VAL A 22 -6.96 -9.29 6.94
C VAL A 22 -8.31 -9.40 7.68
N SER A 23 -9.28 -8.53 7.39
CA SER A 23 -10.63 -8.65 7.97
C SER A 23 -11.50 -9.73 7.30
N ASN A 24 -11.35 -10.00 6.00
CA ASN A 24 -12.16 -11.01 5.28
C ASN A 24 -11.44 -12.35 5.02
N VAL A 25 -10.10 -12.43 5.14
CA VAL A 25 -9.37 -13.72 5.04
C VAL A 25 -9.59 -14.57 6.29
N ALA A 26 -9.98 -13.97 7.41
CA ALA A 26 -10.39 -14.72 8.60
C ALA A 26 -11.67 -15.55 8.39
N ALA A 27 -12.53 -15.19 7.42
CA ALA A 27 -13.82 -15.84 7.18
C ALA A 27 -13.94 -16.56 5.82
N ALA A 28 -12.97 -16.43 4.91
CA ALA A 28 -13.08 -17.00 3.57
C ALA A 28 -11.74 -17.52 3.00
N VAL A 29 -11.11 -18.47 3.70
CA VAL A 29 -10.20 -19.43 3.05
C VAL A 29 -11.04 -20.65 2.63
N SER A 30 -12.02 -20.45 1.75
CA SER A 30 -12.80 -21.54 1.17
C SER A 30 -12.88 -21.35 -0.34
N VAL A 31 -11.89 -21.84 -1.09
CA VAL A 31 -11.89 -22.08 -2.56
C VAL A 31 -12.11 -20.84 -3.47
N ASN A 32 -12.98 -19.90 -3.14
CA ASN A 32 -13.38 -18.72 -3.90
C ASN A 32 -12.27 -17.67 -4.05
N VAL A 33 -11.41 -17.45 -3.05
CA VAL A 33 -10.27 -16.51 -3.20
C VAL A 33 -9.26 -17.05 -4.22
N LEU A 34 -8.98 -18.36 -4.19
CA LEU A 34 -8.13 -19.02 -5.18
C LEU A 34 -8.79 -19.01 -6.57
N LEU A 35 -10.11 -19.23 -6.66
CA LEU A 35 -10.87 -19.18 -7.91
C LEU A 35 -10.90 -17.77 -8.54
N VAL A 36 -11.08 -16.72 -7.72
CA VAL A 36 -11.02 -15.31 -8.16
C VAL A 36 -9.61 -14.93 -8.58
N MET A 37 -8.58 -15.38 -7.86
CA MET A 37 -7.18 -15.16 -8.26
C MET A 37 -6.83 -15.90 -9.57
N TRP A 38 -7.37 -17.10 -9.79
CA TRP A 38 -7.15 -17.88 -11.01
C TRP A 38 -7.90 -17.29 -12.22
N ARG A 39 -9.17 -16.87 -12.03
CA ARG A 39 -9.94 -16.11 -13.04
C ARG A 39 -9.28 -14.77 -13.35
N ALA A 40 -8.82 -14.02 -12.35
CA ALA A 40 -8.08 -12.78 -12.56
C ALA A 40 -6.78 -13.03 -13.35
N ALA A 41 -6.02 -14.09 -13.06
CA ALA A 41 -4.80 -14.43 -13.79
C ALA A 41 -5.06 -14.74 -15.29
N LEU A 42 -6.19 -15.38 -15.61
CA LEU A 42 -6.61 -15.63 -16.99
C LEU A 42 -7.02 -14.33 -17.72
N TYR A 43 -7.84 -13.48 -17.09
CA TYR A 43 -8.37 -12.25 -17.69
C TYR A 43 -7.32 -11.14 -17.86
N VAL A 44 -6.36 -11.03 -16.94
CA VAL A 44 -5.28 -10.04 -16.99
C VAL A 44 -4.43 -10.16 -18.25
N ASN A 45 -4.25 -11.39 -18.76
CA ASN A 45 -3.48 -11.64 -19.97
C ASN A 45 -4.21 -11.21 -21.24
N VAL A 46 -5.52 -10.95 -21.19
CA VAL A 46 -6.36 -10.65 -22.35
C VAL A 46 -6.77 -9.17 -22.41
N LEU A 47 -7.24 -8.59 -21.29
CA LEU A 47 -7.82 -7.23 -21.26
C LEU A 47 -6.89 -6.19 -20.59
N GLY A 48 -5.82 -6.66 -19.95
CA GLY A 48 -5.01 -5.85 -19.07
C GLY A 48 -5.64 -5.71 -17.68
N LEU A 49 -4.82 -5.29 -16.72
CA LEU A 49 -5.12 -5.45 -15.30
C LEU A 49 -6.32 -4.59 -14.81
N VAL A 50 -6.45 -3.36 -15.32
CA VAL A 50 -7.50 -2.42 -14.87
C VAL A 50 -8.91 -2.88 -15.27
N PRO A 51 -9.19 -3.22 -16.55
CA PRO A 51 -10.50 -3.74 -16.94
C PRO A 51 -10.91 -5.01 -16.19
N THR A 52 -9.95 -5.91 -15.91
CA THR A 52 -10.22 -7.14 -15.15
C THR A 52 -10.73 -6.85 -13.74
N PHE A 53 -10.20 -5.83 -13.06
CA PHE A 53 -10.70 -5.43 -11.73
C PHE A 53 -12.07 -4.79 -11.81
N ASP A 54 -12.29 -3.92 -12.79
CA ASP A 54 -13.60 -3.27 -12.99
C ASP A 54 -14.71 -4.30 -13.26
N GLU A 55 -14.39 -5.43 -13.92
CA GLU A 55 -15.32 -6.52 -14.22
C GLU A 55 -15.51 -7.51 -13.06
N LEU A 56 -14.41 -8.01 -12.48
CA LEU A 56 -14.48 -9.07 -11.46
C LEU A 56 -14.77 -8.54 -10.05
N LEU A 57 -14.43 -7.29 -9.77
CA LEU A 57 -14.52 -6.66 -8.46
C LEU A 57 -15.00 -5.20 -8.57
N PRO A 58 -16.23 -4.97 -9.07
CA PRO A 58 -16.76 -3.62 -9.24
C PRO A 58 -16.81 -2.89 -7.89
N GLY A 59 -16.39 -1.62 -7.89
CA GLY A 59 -16.36 -0.76 -6.71
C GLY A 59 -15.09 -0.85 -5.85
N VAL A 60 -14.15 -1.75 -6.18
CA VAL A 60 -12.86 -1.80 -5.48
C VAL A 60 -11.92 -0.70 -6.00
N ASP A 61 -11.44 0.15 -5.09
CA ASP A 61 -10.45 1.19 -5.42
C ASP A 61 -9.07 0.55 -5.71
N HIS A 62 -8.61 0.66 -6.95
CA HIS A 62 -7.29 0.19 -7.37
C HIS A 62 -6.31 1.33 -7.59
N ARG A 63 -5.10 1.19 -7.06
CA ARG A 63 -4.06 2.23 -7.12
C ARG A 63 -2.79 1.72 -7.78
N PHE A 64 -2.18 2.56 -8.61
CA PHE A 64 -0.89 2.29 -9.21
C PHE A 64 0.23 2.53 -8.20
N CYS A 65 1.17 1.58 -8.15
CA CYS A 65 2.43 1.80 -7.46
C CYS A 65 3.20 2.94 -8.14
N VAL A 66 3.33 4.08 -7.47
CA VAL A 66 3.96 5.29 -7.99
C VAL A 66 5.42 5.05 -8.37
N ARG A 67 6.08 4.08 -7.71
CA ARG A 67 7.44 3.68 -8.08
C ARG A 67 7.50 3.04 -9.48
N HIS A 68 6.54 2.17 -9.81
CA HIS A 68 6.45 1.57 -11.14
C HIS A 68 5.99 2.60 -12.18
N LEU A 69 5.04 3.47 -11.81
CA LEU A 69 4.63 4.59 -12.65
C LEU A 69 5.84 5.47 -13.00
N TYR A 70 6.65 5.85 -12.01
CA TYR A 70 7.86 6.63 -12.22
C TYR A 70 8.90 5.89 -13.08
N ALA A 71 9.05 4.57 -12.90
CA ALA A 71 9.96 3.78 -13.72
C ALA A 71 9.58 3.83 -15.22
N ASN A 72 8.29 3.89 -15.55
CA ASN A 72 7.81 4.06 -16.92
C ASN A 72 7.95 5.52 -17.37
N PHE A 73 7.56 6.47 -16.54
CA PHE A 73 7.68 7.90 -16.80
C PHE A 73 9.13 8.31 -17.12
N LYS A 74 10.10 7.88 -16.31
CA LYS A 74 11.54 8.20 -16.47
C LYS A 74 12.11 7.75 -17.82
N LYS A 75 11.56 6.70 -18.44
CA LYS A 75 12.02 6.23 -19.76
C LYS A 75 11.78 7.27 -20.85
N LYS A 76 10.66 8.01 -20.76
CA LYS A 76 10.28 9.07 -21.71
C LYS A 76 10.76 10.45 -21.25
N PHE A 77 10.73 10.68 -19.94
CA PHE A 77 11.01 11.98 -19.33
C PHE A 77 12.07 11.83 -18.23
N PRO A 78 13.36 11.68 -18.61
CA PRO A 78 14.44 11.61 -17.64
C PRO A 78 14.67 12.98 -16.98
N GLY A 79 15.14 12.98 -15.73
CA GLY A 79 15.52 14.21 -15.04
C GLY A 79 15.20 14.18 -13.55
N LEU A 80 16.10 14.70 -12.71
CA LEU A 80 15.92 14.71 -11.27
C LEU A 80 14.80 15.67 -10.83
N ASN A 81 14.63 16.79 -11.53
CA ASN A 81 13.58 17.77 -11.24
C ASN A 81 12.19 17.19 -11.53
N LEU A 82 12.00 16.60 -12.72
CA LEU A 82 10.75 15.92 -13.08
C LEU A 82 10.45 14.75 -12.13
N LYS A 83 11.46 13.97 -11.73
CA LYS A 83 11.31 12.96 -10.68
C LYS A 83 10.74 13.58 -9.41
N LYS A 84 11.42 14.59 -8.84
CA LYS A 84 11.02 15.21 -7.56
C LYS A 84 9.58 15.75 -7.63
N ARG A 85 9.24 16.46 -8.72
CA ARG A 85 7.92 17.06 -8.93
C ARG A 85 6.83 16.01 -9.11
N MET A 86 7.06 14.97 -9.92
CA MET A 86 6.09 13.86 -10.07
C MET A 86 5.80 13.18 -8.72
N TRP A 87 6.82 12.93 -7.91
CA TRP A 87 6.64 12.36 -6.57
C TRP A 87 5.90 13.30 -5.62
N ARG A 88 6.08 14.62 -5.75
CA ARG A 88 5.29 15.61 -4.99
C ARG A 88 3.83 15.59 -5.43
N ALA A 89 3.56 15.64 -6.73
CA ALA A 89 2.21 15.55 -7.27
C ALA A 89 1.49 14.27 -6.82
N ALA A 90 2.16 13.12 -6.82
CA ALA A 90 1.59 11.88 -6.31
C ALA A 90 1.24 11.92 -4.81
N LYS A 91 2.02 12.68 -4.02
CA LYS A 91 1.85 12.82 -2.57
C LYS A 91 0.88 13.93 -2.16
N CYS A 92 0.58 14.89 -3.03
CA CYS A 92 -0.37 15.97 -2.75
C CYS A 92 -1.70 15.37 -2.31
N THR A 93 -2.24 15.88 -1.21
CA THR A 93 -3.42 15.31 -0.55
C THR A 93 -4.72 16.03 -0.91
N TYR A 94 -4.64 17.24 -1.45
CA TYR A 94 -5.77 18.06 -1.90
C TYR A 94 -5.52 18.62 -3.31
N LEU A 95 -6.60 19.08 -3.94
CA LEU A 95 -6.62 19.38 -5.37
C LEU A 95 -5.70 20.53 -5.76
N ALA A 96 -5.83 21.68 -5.10
CA ALA A 96 -5.04 22.87 -5.43
C ALA A 96 -3.52 22.64 -5.36
N ALA A 97 -3.02 21.88 -4.37
CA ALA A 97 -1.60 21.51 -4.31
C ALA A 97 -1.18 20.57 -5.45
N TRP A 98 -2.06 19.68 -5.88
CA TRP A 98 -1.79 18.79 -7.01
C TRP A 98 -1.72 19.58 -8.32
N GLU A 99 -2.68 20.48 -8.56
CA GLU A 99 -2.72 21.35 -9.74
C GLU A 99 -1.48 22.24 -9.82
N LYS A 100 -1.07 22.85 -8.69
CA LYS A 100 0.16 23.62 -8.60
C LYS A 100 1.38 22.80 -9.03
N GLU A 101 1.56 21.59 -8.48
CA GLU A 101 2.70 20.75 -8.87
C GLU A 101 2.62 20.29 -10.34
N LEU A 102 1.43 20.11 -10.91
CA LEU A 102 1.28 19.83 -12.34
C LEU A 102 1.69 21.02 -13.22
N MET A 103 1.36 22.25 -12.83
CA MET A 103 1.79 23.45 -13.56
C MET A 103 3.32 23.62 -13.50
N GLU A 104 3.94 23.30 -12.36
CA GLU A 104 5.40 23.26 -12.22
C GLU A 104 6.05 22.19 -13.12
N ILE A 105 5.39 21.04 -13.31
CA ILE A 105 5.84 20.02 -14.27
C ILE A 105 5.69 20.53 -15.70
N ARG A 106 4.57 21.20 -16.02
CA ARG A 106 4.29 21.78 -17.33
C ARG A 106 5.34 22.80 -17.75
N ALA A 107 5.72 23.67 -16.82
CA ALA A 107 6.77 24.67 -17.04
C ALA A 107 8.14 24.03 -17.37
N ILE A 108 8.43 22.84 -16.85
CA ILE A 108 9.66 22.10 -17.17
C ILE A 108 9.51 21.32 -18.48
N SER A 109 8.36 20.68 -18.71
CA SER A 109 8.07 19.88 -19.90
C SER A 109 6.57 19.71 -20.11
N GLU A 110 6.06 20.35 -21.16
CA GLU A 110 4.69 20.18 -21.63
C GLU A 110 4.35 18.71 -21.93
N GLY A 111 5.28 17.97 -22.55
CA GLY A 111 5.10 16.55 -22.85
C GLY A 111 4.93 15.69 -21.59
N ALA A 112 5.71 15.98 -20.54
CA ALA A 112 5.60 15.28 -19.25
C ALA A 112 4.26 15.57 -18.57
N TYR A 113 3.79 16.82 -18.61
CA TYR A 113 2.48 17.22 -18.11
C TYR A 113 1.36 16.46 -18.84
N ARG A 114 1.34 16.50 -20.19
CA ARG A 114 0.36 15.79 -21.02
C ARG A 114 0.31 14.29 -20.71
N HIS A 115 1.48 13.68 -20.51
CA HIS A 115 1.55 12.26 -20.16
C HIS A 115 0.90 11.96 -18.80
N LEU A 116 1.11 12.80 -17.79
CA LEU A 116 0.56 12.58 -16.45
C LEU A 116 -0.96 12.83 -16.39
N ILE A 117 -1.47 13.85 -17.08
CA ILE A 117 -2.92 14.12 -17.13
C ILE A 117 -3.67 13.06 -17.96
N GLY A 118 -3.00 12.41 -18.91
CA GLY A 118 -3.56 11.26 -19.64
C GLY A 118 -3.82 10.04 -18.75
N ILE A 119 -3.21 9.98 -17.56
CA ILE A 119 -3.47 8.94 -16.58
C ILE A 119 -4.51 9.46 -15.59
N ARG A 120 -5.65 8.78 -15.49
CA ARG A 120 -6.73 9.13 -14.53
C ARG A 120 -6.15 9.36 -13.13
N PRO A 121 -6.26 10.58 -12.56
CA PRO A 121 -5.66 10.95 -11.28
C PRO A 121 -6.03 10.04 -10.11
N LYS A 122 -7.25 9.48 -10.12
CA LYS A 122 -7.72 8.52 -9.09
C LYS A 122 -6.76 7.35 -8.85
N TYR A 123 -5.94 6.99 -9.84
CA TYR A 123 -5.04 5.84 -9.75
C TYR A 123 -3.69 6.14 -9.10
N TRP A 124 -3.23 7.38 -9.04
CA TRP A 124 -1.82 7.63 -8.72
C TRP A 124 -1.54 8.83 -7.81
N THR A 125 -2.53 9.67 -7.53
CA THR A 125 -2.36 10.80 -6.60
C THR A 125 -3.31 10.73 -5.42
N LYS A 126 -2.75 11.00 -4.23
CA LYS A 126 -3.52 11.07 -2.98
C LYS A 126 -4.62 12.14 -3.02
N SER A 127 -4.49 13.15 -3.87
CA SER A 127 -5.49 14.22 -4.02
C SER A 127 -6.80 13.72 -4.60
N ARG A 128 -6.86 12.46 -5.07
CA ARG A 128 -8.07 11.84 -5.63
C ARG A 128 -8.40 10.49 -5.01
N PHE A 129 -7.60 10.04 -4.03
CA PHE A 129 -7.88 8.80 -3.32
C PHE A 129 -9.04 8.97 -2.35
N GLU A 130 -9.79 7.88 -2.20
CA GLU A 130 -10.84 7.76 -1.22
C GLU A 130 -10.27 7.53 0.19
N PHE A 131 -11.09 7.88 1.19
CA PHE A 131 -10.71 7.86 2.60
C PHE A 131 -11.00 6.54 3.30
N TYR A 132 -11.83 5.68 2.72
CA TYR A 132 -12.25 4.42 3.33
C TYR A 132 -11.06 3.52 3.73
N PRO A 133 -10.02 3.31 2.89
CA PRO A 133 -8.93 2.39 3.24
C PRO A 133 -8.01 2.86 4.39
N LYS A 134 -8.12 4.11 4.84
CA LYS A 134 -7.20 4.74 5.80
C LYS A 134 -5.71 4.44 5.52
N CYS A 135 -5.34 4.44 4.24
CA CYS A 135 -4.04 3.97 3.76
C CYS A 135 -3.25 5.10 3.10
N ASP A 136 -2.04 5.35 3.62
CA ASP A 136 -1.12 6.37 3.09
C ASP A 136 -0.18 5.86 1.98
N ALA A 137 -0.25 4.58 1.64
CA ALA A 137 0.74 3.94 0.80
C ALA A 137 0.61 4.36 -0.67
N LEU A 138 1.75 4.66 -1.29
CA LEU A 138 1.88 4.91 -2.74
C LEU A 138 2.80 3.90 -3.43
N VAL A 139 3.37 2.98 -2.67
CA VAL A 139 4.40 2.04 -3.12
C VAL A 139 4.12 0.65 -2.60
N ASN A 140 4.42 -0.34 -3.42
CA ASN A 140 4.07 -1.75 -3.23
C ASN A 140 4.99 -2.50 -2.26
N ASN A 141 5.47 -1.83 -1.22
CA ASN A 141 6.47 -2.39 -0.33
C ASN A 141 5.98 -3.67 0.36
N MET A 142 4.71 -3.73 0.78
CA MET A 142 4.14 -4.91 1.44
C MET A 142 4.21 -6.15 0.54
N CYS A 143 3.71 -6.04 -0.69
CA CYS A 143 3.76 -7.16 -1.61
C CYS A 143 5.19 -7.49 -2.05
N GLU A 144 6.10 -6.51 -2.11
CA GLU A 144 7.51 -6.79 -2.42
C GLU A 144 8.21 -7.54 -1.29
N SER A 145 7.91 -7.21 -0.04
CA SER A 145 8.39 -7.96 1.12
C SER A 145 7.85 -9.38 1.13
N PHE A 146 6.55 -9.57 0.89
CA PHE A 146 5.96 -10.90 0.79
C PHE A 146 6.56 -11.70 -0.38
N ASN A 147 6.63 -11.11 -1.58
CA ASN A 147 7.22 -11.77 -2.75
C ASN A 147 8.67 -12.17 -2.52
N SER A 148 9.43 -11.38 -1.74
CA SER A 148 10.81 -11.71 -1.39
C SER A 148 10.89 -12.88 -0.41
N ALA A 149 9.93 -13.00 0.52
CA ALA A 149 9.88 -14.10 1.48
C ALA A 149 9.55 -15.46 0.85
N ILE A 150 8.81 -15.48 -0.26
CA ILE A 150 8.35 -16.72 -0.92
C ILE A 150 9.15 -17.09 -2.18
N VAL A 151 10.27 -16.43 -2.46
CA VAL A 151 11.04 -16.67 -3.71
C VAL A 151 11.46 -18.13 -3.83
N GLU A 152 12.03 -18.69 -2.76
CA GLU A 152 12.53 -20.07 -2.75
C GLU A 152 11.37 -21.08 -2.82
N SER A 153 10.29 -20.84 -2.08
CA SER A 153 9.10 -21.70 -2.12
C SER A 153 8.49 -21.78 -3.51
N ARG A 154 8.54 -20.70 -4.30
CA ARG A 154 8.02 -20.65 -5.66
C ARG A 154 8.81 -21.48 -6.69
N GLU A 155 10.01 -21.94 -6.33
CA GLU A 155 10.80 -22.83 -7.19
C GLU A 155 10.44 -24.31 -6.97
N LYS A 156 9.60 -24.61 -5.96
CA LYS A 156 9.21 -25.97 -5.58
C LYS A 156 7.91 -26.40 -6.28
N PRO A 157 7.60 -27.72 -6.34
CA PRO A 157 6.31 -28.22 -6.80
C PRO A 157 5.14 -27.55 -6.07
N ILE A 158 3.97 -27.44 -6.72
CA ILE A 158 2.83 -26.67 -6.22
C ILE A 158 2.43 -27.03 -4.78
N LEU A 159 2.38 -28.33 -4.46
CA LEU A 159 2.03 -28.80 -3.11
C LEU A 159 3.06 -28.33 -2.08
N THR A 160 4.36 -28.51 -2.36
CA THR A 160 5.44 -28.07 -1.48
C THR A 160 5.49 -26.56 -1.34
N MET A 161 5.24 -25.80 -2.42
CA MET A 161 5.16 -24.35 -2.39
C MET A 161 4.04 -23.87 -1.46
N LEU A 162 2.84 -24.45 -1.58
CA LEU A 162 1.69 -24.09 -0.74
C LEU A 162 1.94 -24.44 0.72
N GLU A 163 2.54 -25.60 0.99
CA GLU A 163 2.88 -26.04 2.34
C GLU A 163 3.94 -25.13 2.99
N ASP A 164 5.01 -24.79 2.27
CA ASP A 164 6.01 -23.82 2.74
C ASP A 164 5.38 -22.48 3.11
N ILE A 165 4.50 -21.95 2.24
CA ILE A 165 3.82 -20.67 2.47
C ILE A 165 2.89 -20.76 3.70
N ARG A 166 2.15 -21.86 3.84
CA ARG A 166 1.28 -22.13 4.98
C ARG A 166 2.08 -22.13 6.28
N VAL A 167 3.19 -22.88 6.33
CA VAL A 167 4.07 -22.96 7.51
C VAL A 167 4.72 -21.61 7.81
N TYR A 168 5.17 -20.88 6.80
CA TYR A 168 5.71 -19.52 6.96
C TYR A 168 4.69 -18.57 7.62
N LEU A 169 3.46 -18.54 7.11
CA LEU A 169 2.40 -17.69 7.67
C LEU A 169 2.03 -18.14 9.09
N MET A 170 1.89 -19.45 9.32
CA MET A 170 1.57 -20.01 10.62
C MET A 170 2.60 -19.62 11.70
N LYS A 171 3.90 -19.79 11.40
CA LYS A 171 5.00 -19.37 12.30
C LYS A 171 4.94 -17.88 12.58
N ARG A 172 4.81 -17.06 11.52
CA ARG A 172 4.76 -15.60 11.64
C ARG A 172 3.57 -15.11 12.48
N TRP A 173 2.40 -15.73 12.32
CA TRP A 173 1.21 -15.40 13.10
C TRP A 173 1.38 -15.78 14.58
N ALA A 174 1.98 -16.95 14.86
CA ALA A 174 2.29 -17.36 16.23
C ALA A 174 3.28 -16.39 16.90
N GLU A 175 4.37 -16.01 16.21
CA GLU A 175 5.33 -15.02 16.69
C GLU A 175 4.66 -13.66 16.97
N ASN A 176 3.81 -13.19 16.06
CA ASN A 176 3.10 -11.92 16.23
C ASN A 176 2.18 -11.90 17.47
N ARG A 177 1.51 -13.01 17.79
CA ARG A 177 0.69 -13.14 19.01
C ARG A 177 1.52 -12.98 20.27
N VAL A 178 2.64 -13.69 20.36
CA VAL A 178 3.57 -13.60 21.51
C VAL A 178 4.16 -12.19 21.64
N LEU A 179 4.48 -11.54 20.52
CA LEU A 179 5.02 -10.18 20.51
C LEU A 179 4.00 -9.14 21.00
N ILE A 180 2.73 -9.25 20.57
CA ILE A 180 1.71 -8.25 20.94
C ILE A 180 1.24 -8.41 22.39
N GLU A 181 1.25 -9.62 22.94
CA GLU A 181 0.96 -9.86 24.36
C GLU A 181 1.89 -9.04 25.27
N LYS A 182 3.18 -9.01 24.95
CA LYS A 182 4.21 -8.25 25.68
C LYS A 182 4.10 -6.74 25.49
N TYR A 183 3.37 -6.27 24.48
CA TYR A 183 3.22 -4.86 24.18
C TYR A 183 2.19 -4.21 25.10
N LYS A 184 2.58 -3.17 25.85
CA LYS A 184 1.73 -2.57 26.90
C LYS A 184 0.87 -1.40 26.44
N ASP A 185 1.23 -0.75 25.33
CA ASP A 185 0.49 0.41 24.84
C ASP A 185 -0.69 0.00 23.94
N ASP A 186 -1.61 0.92 23.72
CA ASP A 186 -2.73 0.71 22.80
C ASP A 186 -2.36 1.07 21.36
N ILE A 187 -1.63 2.17 21.12
CA ILE A 187 -1.28 2.56 19.74
C ILE A 187 0.00 1.85 19.31
N LEU A 188 0.00 1.18 18.17
CA LEU A 188 1.13 0.37 17.72
C LEU A 188 2.42 1.17 17.46
N PRO A 189 3.63 0.59 17.69
CA PRO A 189 4.89 1.34 17.76
C PRO A 189 5.20 2.21 16.53
N ARG A 190 5.00 1.67 15.33
CA ARG A 190 5.24 2.39 14.07
C ARG A 190 4.28 3.56 13.88
N ILE A 191 3.05 3.40 14.36
CA ILE A 191 2.02 4.43 14.28
C ILE A 191 2.33 5.54 15.30
N LYS A 192 2.79 5.20 16.50
CA LYS A 192 3.28 6.21 17.46
C LYS A 192 4.41 7.07 16.86
N LEU A 193 5.36 6.45 16.18
CA LEU A 193 6.45 7.18 15.51
C LEU A 193 5.93 8.11 14.39
N LYS A 194 4.92 7.67 13.62
CA LYS A 194 4.29 8.53 12.62
C LYS A 194 3.54 9.69 13.30
N LEU A 195 2.75 9.40 14.32
CA LEU A 195 1.98 10.40 15.06
C LEU A 195 2.89 11.46 15.69
N GLN A 196 4.00 11.04 16.30
CA GLN A 196 4.97 11.96 16.89
C GLN A 196 5.53 12.96 15.86
N LYS A 197 5.80 12.52 14.62
CA LYS A 197 6.24 13.41 13.55
C LYS A 197 5.18 14.45 13.18
N GLU A 198 3.90 14.09 13.23
CA GLU A 198 2.80 15.04 12.98
C GLU A 198 2.67 16.05 14.13
N ILE A 199 2.84 15.60 15.38
CA ILE A 199 2.90 16.47 16.57
C ILE A 199 4.08 17.44 16.48
N ASP A 200 5.27 16.95 16.12
CA ASP A 200 6.43 17.84 16.01
C ASP A 200 6.26 18.86 14.88
N ALA A 201 5.62 18.46 13.78
CA ALA A 201 5.27 19.37 12.69
C ALA A 201 4.15 20.37 13.06
N SER A 202 3.30 20.06 14.05
CA SER A 202 2.18 20.91 14.45
C SER A 202 2.62 22.19 15.18
N ARG A 203 3.84 22.20 15.72
CA ARG A 203 4.42 23.35 16.46
C ARG A 203 4.48 24.64 15.63
N TRP A 204 4.47 24.53 14.31
CA TRP A 204 4.54 25.66 13.37
C TRP A 204 3.17 26.13 12.87
N TRP A 205 2.09 25.60 13.46
CA TRP A 205 0.72 25.87 13.05
C TRP A 205 -0.06 26.48 14.19
N PHE A 206 -0.69 27.62 13.94
CA PHE A 206 -1.43 28.40 14.92
C PHE A 206 -2.94 28.15 14.78
N PRO A 207 -3.58 27.51 15.76
CA PRO A 207 -5.00 27.25 15.72
C PRO A 207 -5.79 28.45 16.26
N VAL A 208 -6.90 28.76 15.61
CA VAL A 208 -7.89 29.76 16.02
C VAL A 208 -9.24 29.05 16.08
N ALA A 209 -9.83 28.98 17.26
CA ALA A 209 -11.12 28.36 17.45
C ALA A 209 -12.22 29.20 16.78
N ALA A 210 -12.97 28.57 15.86
CA ALA A 210 -14.21 29.15 15.32
C ALA A 210 -15.44 28.72 16.12
N GLY A 211 -15.30 27.65 16.92
CA GLY A 211 -16.33 27.11 17.81
C GLY A 211 -15.74 25.97 18.64
N ILE A 212 -16.60 25.12 19.22
CA ILE A 212 -16.16 24.06 20.15
C ILE A 212 -15.23 23.03 19.47
N SER A 213 -15.60 22.54 18.27
CA SER A 213 -14.86 21.49 17.58
C SER A 213 -14.18 21.93 16.28
N LYS A 214 -14.38 23.19 15.86
CA LYS A 214 -13.90 23.70 14.56
C LYS A 214 -12.83 24.76 14.74
N PHE A 215 -11.75 24.61 13.98
CA PHE A 215 -10.58 25.46 14.06
C PHE A 215 -10.14 25.89 12.66
N GLU A 216 -9.78 27.16 12.52
CA GLU A 216 -8.90 27.63 11.46
C GLU A 216 -7.45 27.45 11.94
N VAL A 217 -6.60 26.81 11.15
CA VAL A 217 -5.20 26.55 11.51
C VAL A 217 -4.28 27.18 10.48
N ILE A 218 -3.42 28.09 10.95
CA ILE A 218 -2.73 29.07 10.12
C ILE A 218 -1.22 28.88 10.20
N ARG A 219 -0.54 29.03 9.07
CA ARG A 219 0.92 29.22 9.00
C ARG A 219 1.27 30.15 7.85
N GLY A 220 1.62 31.40 8.19
CA GLY A 220 1.86 32.43 7.17
C GLY A 220 0.60 32.66 6.35
N ARG A 221 0.66 32.41 5.04
CA ARG A 221 -0.50 32.54 4.13
C ARG A 221 -1.33 31.27 4.00
N ASP A 222 -0.81 30.12 4.46
CA ASP A 222 -1.52 28.86 4.37
C ASP A 222 -2.52 28.74 5.52
N LYS A 223 -3.74 28.34 5.19
CA LYS A 223 -4.84 28.12 6.14
C LYS A 223 -5.54 26.80 5.85
N PHE A 224 -5.84 26.05 6.90
CA PHE A 224 -6.63 24.83 6.81
C PHE A 224 -7.73 24.83 7.86
N VAL A 225 -8.89 24.27 7.51
CA VAL A 225 -10.00 24.09 8.46
C VAL A 225 -9.91 22.68 9.02
N VAL A 226 -10.04 22.57 10.33
CA VAL A 226 -10.07 21.31 11.08
C VAL A 226 -11.41 21.20 11.79
N ASP A 227 -12.04 20.03 11.70
CA ASP A 227 -13.21 19.66 12.49
C ASP A 227 -12.85 18.42 13.32
N LEU A 228 -12.68 18.61 14.62
CA LEU A 228 -12.28 17.56 15.56
C LEU A 228 -13.38 16.52 15.78
N LEU A 229 -14.65 16.94 15.75
CA LEU A 229 -15.78 16.04 15.94
C LEU A 229 -15.87 15.05 14.78
N LYS A 230 -15.72 15.55 13.55
CA LYS A 230 -15.74 14.73 12.33
C LYS A 230 -14.42 14.02 12.06
N LYS A 231 -13.35 14.37 12.78
CA LYS A 231 -11.97 13.92 12.52
C LYS A 231 -11.51 14.27 11.09
N GLU A 232 -11.80 15.50 10.67
CA GLU A 232 -11.54 15.98 9.32
C GLU A 232 -10.61 17.19 9.29
N CYS A 233 -9.83 17.28 8.21
CA CYS A 233 -9.06 18.48 7.89
C CYS A 233 -9.15 18.75 6.38
N THR A 234 -9.21 20.01 5.97
CA THR A 234 -9.21 20.36 4.53
C THR A 234 -7.90 19.99 3.83
N CYS A 235 -6.82 19.74 4.58
CA CYS A 235 -5.61 19.15 4.02
C CYS A 235 -5.76 17.66 3.65
N ARG A 236 -6.90 17.03 3.98
CA ARG A 236 -7.31 15.63 3.70
C ARG A 236 -6.45 14.51 4.29
N LYS A 237 -5.28 14.83 4.82
CA LYS A 237 -4.36 13.85 5.40
C LYS A 237 -5.01 13.11 6.58
N PHE A 238 -5.76 13.83 7.42
CA PHE A 238 -6.43 13.25 8.58
C PHE A 238 -7.40 12.12 8.18
N GLN A 239 -8.28 12.42 7.21
CA GLN A 239 -9.25 11.46 6.69
C GLN A 239 -8.58 10.30 5.94
N MET A 240 -7.52 10.59 5.17
CA MET A 240 -6.82 9.58 4.36
C MET A 240 -6.00 8.59 5.18
N THR A 241 -5.33 9.06 6.24
CA THR A 241 -4.45 8.20 7.02
C THR A 241 -5.10 7.71 8.29
N GLY A 242 -6.24 8.28 8.70
CA GLY A 242 -6.83 7.98 10.01
C GLY A 242 -5.95 8.44 11.18
N LEU A 243 -4.99 9.34 10.94
CA LEU A 243 -4.09 9.90 11.95
C LEU A 243 -4.22 11.42 11.93
N PRO A 244 -4.24 12.09 13.09
CA PRO A 244 -4.18 13.54 13.14
C PRO A 244 -3.03 14.08 12.29
N CYS A 245 -3.36 14.94 11.32
CA CYS A 245 -2.35 15.70 10.58
C CYS A 245 -1.77 16.82 11.46
N PRO A 246 -0.74 17.57 11.02
CA PRO A 246 -0.14 18.61 11.87
C PRO A 246 -1.15 19.69 12.23
N HIS A 247 -2.09 20.00 11.34
CA HIS A 247 -3.16 20.96 11.62
C HIS A 247 -4.10 20.45 12.71
N ALA A 248 -4.52 19.19 12.60
CA ALA A 248 -5.39 18.56 13.58
C ALA A 248 -4.70 18.42 14.94
N ALA A 249 -3.43 18.02 14.98
CA ALA A 249 -2.65 17.94 16.20
C ALA A 249 -2.53 19.31 16.89
N SER A 250 -2.33 20.39 16.13
CA SER A 250 -2.33 21.76 16.67
C SER A 250 -3.69 22.15 17.27
N ALA A 251 -4.78 21.89 16.55
CA ALA A 251 -6.14 22.14 17.04
C ALA A 251 -6.48 21.32 18.30
N ILE A 252 -6.12 20.03 18.34
CA ILE A 252 -6.32 19.15 19.50
C ILE A 252 -5.57 19.68 20.73
N ASN A 253 -4.32 20.12 20.53
CA ASN A 253 -3.52 20.70 21.61
C ASN A 253 -4.14 22.00 22.15
N CYS A 254 -4.68 22.85 21.27
CA CYS A 254 -5.41 24.06 21.66
C CYS A 254 -6.69 23.73 22.45
N ALA A 255 -7.41 22.69 22.04
CA ALA A 255 -8.57 22.17 22.75
C ALA A 255 -8.22 21.43 24.07
N LYS A 256 -6.92 21.25 24.37
CA LYS A 256 -6.41 20.50 25.53
C LYS A 256 -6.96 19.07 25.65
N ASP A 257 -7.18 18.42 24.50
CA ASP A 257 -7.68 17.04 24.46
C ASP A 257 -6.57 16.03 24.15
N ASP A 258 -6.81 14.75 24.44
CA ASP A 258 -5.85 13.67 24.16
C ASP A 258 -5.87 13.28 22.69
N ILE A 259 -4.76 13.53 22.00
CA ILE A 259 -4.55 13.19 20.59
C ILE A 259 -4.78 11.71 20.28
N ARG A 260 -4.60 10.82 21.27
CA ARG A 260 -4.80 9.37 21.08
C ARG A 260 -6.23 9.02 20.70
N LYS A 261 -7.23 9.76 21.19
CA LYS A 261 -8.67 9.58 20.87
C LYS A 261 -8.98 9.80 19.38
N TYR A 262 -8.08 10.48 18.67
CA TYR A 262 -8.24 10.85 17.28
C TYR A 262 -7.51 9.91 16.31
N VAL A 263 -6.82 8.89 16.83
CA VAL A 263 -6.22 7.81 16.03
C VAL A 263 -7.30 6.81 15.63
N ALA A 264 -7.30 6.39 14.35
CA ALA A 264 -8.24 5.39 13.86
C ALA A 264 -8.07 4.04 14.57
N SER A 265 -9.19 3.35 14.81
CA SER A 265 -9.25 2.10 15.56
C SER A 265 -8.41 0.98 14.95
N CYS A 266 -8.19 0.97 13.63
CA CYS A 266 -7.36 -0.01 12.94
C CYS A 266 -5.88 0.01 13.33
N TYR A 267 -5.43 1.02 14.08
CA TYR A 267 -4.05 1.14 14.58
C TYR A 267 -3.89 0.77 16.06
N THR A 268 -4.96 0.28 16.69
CA THR A 268 -4.96 -0.13 18.10
C THR A 268 -4.41 -1.53 18.28
N LYS A 269 -3.97 -1.84 19.50
CA LYS A 269 -3.58 -3.18 19.92
C LYS A 269 -4.74 -4.14 19.76
N ALA A 270 -5.97 -3.71 20.10
CA ALA A 270 -7.17 -4.51 19.93
C ALA A 270 -7.39 -4.95 18.48
N ALA A 271 -7.26 -4.02 17.52
CA ALA A 271 -7.36 -4.35 16.10
C ALA A 271 -6.23 -5.30 15.64
N TYR A 272 -5.01 -5.11 16.13
CA TYR A 272 -3.91 -6.02 15.84
C TYR A 272 -4.18 -7.43 16.37
N VAL A 273 -4.63 -7.55 17.62
CA VAL A 273 -4.98 -8.84 18.22
C VAL A 273 -6.07 -9.52 17.38
N ALA A 274 -7.17 -8.83 17.08
CA ALA A 274 -8.25 -9.37 16.27
C ALA A 274 -7.78 -9.88 14.88
N CYS A 275 -6.85 -9.17 14.23
CA CYS A 275 -6.26 -9.58 12.96
C CYS A 275 -5.50 -10.92 13.04
N TYR A 276 -4.86 -11.21 14.18
CA TYR A 276 -4.05 -12.41 14.36
C TYR A 276 -4.72 -13.47 15.25
N THR A 277 -5.88 -13.20 15.84
CA THR A 277 -6.64 -14.18 16.64
C THR A 277 -6.96 -15.47 15.87
N PRO A 278 -7.45 -15.43 14.60
CA PRO A 278 -7.74 -16.65 13.85
C PRO A 278 -6.50 -17.51 13.66
N MET A 279 -6.65 -18.83 13.66
CA MET A 279 -5.52 -19.77 13.51
C MET A 279 -5.47 -20.35 12.09
N ILE A 280 -4.24 -20.46 11.56
CA ILE A 280 -3.98 -21.31 10.40
C ILE A 280 -3.82 -22.73 10.92
N ASN A 281 -4.76 -23.61 10.58
CA ASN A 281 -4.78 -24.96 11.12
C ASN A 281 -3.55 -25.76 10.65
N PRO A 282 -2.98 -26.61 11.53
CA PRO A 282 -1.99 -27.60 11.12
C PRO A 282 -2.63 -28.60 10.15
N CYS A 283 -1.81 -29.15 9.26
CA CYS A 283 -2.21 -30.21 8.34
C CYS A 283 -1.36 -31.43 8.63
N ASN A 284 -2.01 -32.61 8.58
CA ASN A 284 -1.31 -33.88 8.68
C ASN A 284 -0.35 -34.08 7.49
N GLY A 285 0.53 -35.08 7.57
CA GLY A 285 1.33 -35.50 6.42
C GLY A 285 0.46 -36.13 5.32
N HIS A 286 0.98 -36.14 4.09
CA HIS A 286 0.26 -36.65 2.90
C HIS A 286 -0.24 -38.09 3.03
N THR A 287 0.38 -38.90 3.89
CA THR A 287 -0.04 -40.28 4.18
C THR A 287 -1.38 -40.37 4.92
N MET A 288 -1.82 -39.29 5.56
CA MET A 288 -3.05 -39.22 6.35
C MET A 288 -4.11 -38.30 5.72
N TRP A 289 -3.89 -37.82 4.49
CA TRP A 289 -4.88 -36.97 3.81
C TRP A 289 -6.04 -37.81 3.29
N GLU A 290 -7.26 -37.29 3.48
CA GLU A 290 -8.46 -37.88 2.93
C GLU A 290 -8.42 -37.84 1.40
N ARG A 291 -8.86 -38.93 0.76
CA ARG A 291 -8.99 -38.98 -0.69
C ARG A 291 -10.29 -38.28 -1.10
N THR A 292 -10.16 -37.26 -1.93
CA THR A 292 -11.33 -36.56 -2.48
C THR A 292 -11.92 -37.31 -3.67
N THR A 293 -13.21 -37.13 -3.94
CA THR A 293 -13.86 -37.64 -5.17
C THR A 293 -13.51 -36.84 -6.42
N HIS A 294 -12.79 -35.73 -6.27
CA HIS A 294 -12.33 -34.90 -7.38
C HIS A 294 -11.23 -35.59 -8.19
N PRO A 295 -11.17 -35.34 -9.52
CA PRO A 295 -10.09 -35.84 -10.36
C PRO A 295 -8.72 -35.39 -9.85
N ASP A 296 -7.72 -36.24 -10.10
CA ASP A 296 -6.33 -35.91 -9.80
C ASP A 296 -5.91 -34.62 -10.53
N VAL A 297 -5.20 -33.75 -9.80
CA VAL A 297 -4.63 -32.54 -10.36
C VAL A 297 -3.45 -32.95 -11.24
N MET A 298 -3.70 -33.00 -12.55
CA MET A 298 -2.66 -33.26 -13.53
C MET A 298 -1.59 -32.16 -13.49
N PRO A 299 -0.29 -32.51 -13.65
CA PRO A 299 0.75 -31.51 -13.75
C PRO A 299 0.45 -30.58 -14.94
N PRO A 300 0.81 -29.28 -14.85
CA PRO A 300 0.67 -28.37 -15.98
C PRO A 300 1.36 -28.98 -17.21
N PRO A 301 0.74 -28.90 -18.41
CA PRO A 301 1.39 -29.36 -19.64
C PRO A 301 2.78 -28.74 -19.74
N HIS A 302 3.81 -29.58 -19.93
CA HIS A 302 5.18 -29.10 -20.00
C HIS A 302 5.34 -28.18 -21.22
N ARG A 303 5.31 -26.87 -21.00
CA ARG A 303 5.65 -25.88 -22.03
C ARG A 303 7.15 -25.64 -21.95
N VAL A 304 7.88 -26.04 -22.99
CA VAL A 304 9.26 -25.56 -23.20
C VAL A 304 9.16 -24.08 -23.54
N PRO A 305 9.59 -23.14 -22.68
CA PRO A 305 9.63 -21.75 -23.08
C PRO A 305 10.67 -21.62 -24.20
N ILE A 306 10.35 -20.90 -25.27
CA ILE A 306 11.35 -20.56 -26.29
C ILE A 306 12.36 -19.62 -25.61
N GLY A 307 13.53 -20.17 -25.28
CA GLY A 307 14.64 -19.46 -24.63
C GLY A 307 14.82 -19.76 -23.13
N ARG A 308 15.99 -19.38 -22.61
CA ARG A 308 16.43 -19.68 -21.23
C ARG A 308 15.48 -19.07 -20.18
N PRO A 309 14.88 -19.87 -19.28
CA PRO A 309 14.08 -19.36 -18.17
C PRO A 309 14.91 -18.41 -17.29
N LYS A 310 14.46 -17.15 -17.14
CA LYS A 310 15.14 -16.18 -16.29
C LYS A 310 14.70 -16.35 -14.83
N LYS A 311 15.59 -16.90 -13.99
CA LYS A 311 15.40 -17.10 -12.53
C LYS A 311 15.08 -15.81 -11.74
N LYS A 312 15.45 -14.64 -12.28
CA LYS A 312 15.15 -13.34 -11.66
C LYS A 312 14.41 -12.48 -12.66
N ARG A 313 13.39 -11.73 -12.20
CA ARG A 313 12.86 -10.60 -12.97
C ARG A 313 14.04 -9.69 -13.32
N ALA A 314 14.17 -9.33 -14.60
CA ALA A 314 15.22 -8.41 -15.02
C ALA A 314 15.11 -7.13 -14.18
N ARG A 315 16.15 -6.84 -13.37
CA ARG A 315 16.26 -5.55 -12.69
C ARG A 315 16.30 -4.50 -13.81
N GLY A 316 15.36 -3.55 -13.80
CA GLY A 316 15.48 -2.40 -14.70
C GLY A 316 16.85 -1.76 -14.48
N ARG A 317 17.55 -1.34 -15.56
CA ARG A 317 18.85 -0.64 -15.47
C ARG A 317 18.70 0.58 -14.54
N VAL A 318 19.04 0.41 -13.28
CA VAL A 318 19.36 1.50 -12.36
C VAL A 318 20.88 1.56 -12.39
N LYS A 319 21.44 2.60 -13.00
CA LYS A 319 22.86 2.92 -12.85
C LYS A 319 23.15 2.97 -11.34
N ASN A 320 24.06 2.11 -10.90
CA ASN A 320 24.62 2.16 -9.55
C ASN A 320 25.30 3.51 -9.38
N HIS A 321 24.61 4.50 -8.83
CA HIS A 321 25.30 5.52 -8.05
C HIS A 321 25.34 4.98 -6.63
N ARG A 322 26.54 4.51 -6.24
CA ARG A 322 26.93 4.46 -4.84
C ARG A 322 26.78 5.90 -4.31
N ALA A 323 25.65 6.18 -3.66
CA ALA A 323 25.59 7.24 -2.69
C ALA A 323 25.77 6.56 -1.34
N GLN A 324 26.88 6.85 -0.67
CA GLN A 324 27.07 6.57 0.74
C GLN A 324 25.85 7.12 1.49
N ALA A 325 24.97 6.22 1.92
CA ALA A 325 24.05 6.49 3.00
C ALA A 325 24.66 5.82 4.24
N HIS A 326 25.51 6.56 4.94
CA HIS A 326 25.75 6.32 6.36
C HIS A 326 24.42 6.55 7.08
N LEU A 327 23.61 5.50 7.24
CA LEU A 327 22.61 5.34 8.28
C LEU A 327 22.34 3.83 8.34
N GLY A 328 22.98 3.17 9.30
CA GLY A 328 22.82 1.74 9.54
C GLY A 328 21.38 1.40 9.90
N TRP A 329 20.77 0.51 9.11
CA TRP A 329 19.56 -0.19 9.52
C TRP A 329 19.97 -1.62 9.84
N GLY A 330 20.43 -1.80 11.08
CA GLY A 330 20.50 -3.11 11.69
C GLY A 330 19.11 -3.73 11.69
N TYR A 331 19.04 -5.01 11.33
CA TYR A 331 17.89 -5.86 11.55
C TYR A 331 17.47 -5.77 13.02
N ASN A 332 16.41 -5.03 13.31
CA ASN A 332 15.80 -5.08 14.63
C ASN A 332 14.69 -6.13 14.61
N LYS A 333 14.95 -7.26 15.28
CA LYS A 333 14.02 -8.39 15.45
C LYS A 333 12.75 -8.02 16.24
N ASN A 334 12.62 -6.77 16.71
CA ASN A 334 11.50 -6.30 17.54
C ASN A 334 10.53 -5.33 16.82
N ALA A 335 10.60 -5.18 15.50
CA ALA A 335 9.69 -4.28 14.80
C ALA A 335 8.36 -4.98 14.46
N LEU A 336 7.34 -4.80 15.32
CA LEU A 336 5.93 -5.02 14.96
C LEU A 336 5.62 -4.17 13.72
N VAL A 337 5.48 -4.84 12.58
CA VAL A 337 5.13 -4.24 11.29
C VAL A 337 3.62 -4.36 11.13
N VAL A 338 2.94 -3.20 11.22
CA VAL A 338 1.72 -2.97 10.42
C VAL A 338 2.14 -2.34 9.10
#